data_AF-A0A2N2JAS9-F1
#
_entry.id   AF-A0A2N2JAS9-F1
#
_cell.length_a   1.000
_cell.length_b   1.000
_cell.length_c   1.000
_cell.angle_alpha   90.00
_cell.angle_beta   90.00
_cell.angle_gamma   90.00
#
_symmetry.space_group_name_H-M   'P 1'
#
loop_
_entity.id
_entity.type
_entity.pdbx_description
1 polymer ?
#
loop_
_entity_poly.entity_id
_entity_poly.type
_entity_poly.pdbx_seq_one_letter_code
_entity_poly.pdbx_strand_id
1 'polypeptide(L)'
;MAAVHALVLGALALALGGCPICPDGTLKLAAGELPVRPGEAIALELRYDGLIAGPTRCRGFWYVDGVLGGDATVGTVDTCGTYTAPATPPAASVFVEAGRYERFGCADCCPWAARHVELAAP
;
A
#
# COMPACT_ATOMS: atom_id res chain seq x y z
N MET A 1 26.57 -40.68 38.87
CA MET A 1 26.00 -39.62 39.72
C MET A 1 25.38 -38.61 38.78
N ALA A 2 24.04 -38.54 38.83
CA ALA A 2 23.19 -37.84 37.89
C ALA A 2 23.03 -36.35 38.25
N ALA A 3 22.42 -35.64 37.31
CA ALA A 3 21.86 -34.29 37.38
C ALA A 3 22.84 -33.12 37.22
N VAL A 4 22.68 -32.38 36.12
CA VAL A 4 22.22 -30.99 36.20
C VAL A 4 21.29 -30.71 35.01
N HIS A 5 20.01 -30.54 35.32
CA HIS A 5 18.99 -30.01 34.43
C HIS A 5 19.28 -28.53 34.13
N ALA A 6 19.18 -28.12 32.87
CA ALA A 6 18.95 -26.74 32.49
C ALA A 6 17.86 -26.72 31.40
N LEU A 7 16.61 -26.83 31.84
CA LEU A 7 15.44 -26.60 31.00
C LEU A 7 15.02 -25.13 31.21
N VAL A 8 15.29 -24.29 30.22
CA VAL A 8 14.92 -22.87 30.12
C VAL A 8 14.60 -22.68 28.63
N LEU A 9 13.49 -22.12 28.14
CA LEU A 9 12.53 -21.14 28.63
C LEU A 9 11.17 -21.41 27.99
N GLY A 10 10.10 -21.44 28.78
CA GLY A 10 8.75 -21.25 28.28
C GLY A 10 8.51 -19.76 28.03
N ALA A 11 8.29 -19.38 26.78
CA ALA A 11 7.68 -18.11 26.42
C ALA A 11 6.22 -18.39 26.02
N LEU A 12 5.35 -18.52 27.01
CA LEU A 12 3.91 -18.50 26.78
C LEU A 12 3.51 -17.03 26.52
N ALA A 13 3.59 -16.61 25.25
CA ALA A 13 3.08 -15.31 24.84
C ALA A 13 1.55 -15.34 25.01
N LEU A 14 1.05 -14.64 26.03
CA LEU A 14 -0.38 -14.36 26.14
C LEU A 14 -0.80 -13.51 24.95
N ALA A 15 -1.46 -14.14 23.97
CA ALA A 15 -2.17 -13.46 22.90
C ALA A 15 -3.43 -12.79 23.48
N LEU A 16 -3.24 -11.65 24.14
CA LEU A 16 -4.33 -10.77 24.52
C LEU A 16 -4.84 -10.07 23.26
N GLY A 17 -5.84 -10.65 22.59
CA GLY A 17 -6.80 -9.97 21.72
C GLY A 17 -6.28 -8.82 20.84
N GLY A 18 -5.14 -9.02 20.16
CA GLY A 18 -4.59 -8.05 19.22
C GLY A 18 -5.46 -7.97 17.98
N CYS A 19 -6.20 -6.87 17.86
CA CYS A 19 -6.98 -6.48 16.69
C CYS A 19 -6.23 -6.83 15.39
N PRO A 20 -6.81 -7.60 14.44
CA PRO A 20 -6.18 -7.82 13.15
C PRO A 20 -6.18 -6.49 12.38
N ILE A 21 -5.12 -5.72 12.51
CA ILE A 21 -4.81 -4.62 11.60
C ILE A 21 -4.11 -5.32 10.43
N CYS A 22 -4.78 -5.52 9.29
CA CYS A 22 -4.16 -6.21 8.15
C CYS A 22 -3.81 -5.23 7.01
N PRO A 23 -2.73 -4.43 7.12
CA PRO A 23 -1.96 -4.01 5.96
C PRO A 23 -1.03 -5.17 5.60
N ASP A 24 -1.57 -6.22 4.99
CA ASP A 24 -0.86 -7.45 4.65
C ASP A 24 -0.36 -7.48 3.20
N GLY A 25 -0.73 -6.46 2.41
CA GLY A 25 -0.21 -6.27 1.06
C GLY A 25 1.07 -5.42 1.00
N THR A 26 1.77 -5.49 -0.14
CA THR A 26 2.86 -4.57 -0.48
C THR A 26 2.51 -3.77 -1.71
N LEU A 27 2.72 -2.45 -1.65
CA LEU A 27 2.60 -1.56 -2.80
C LEU A 27 3.99 -1.08 -3.23
N LYS A 28 4.43 -1.46 -4.44
CA LYS A 28 5.78 -1.20 -4.94
C LYS A 28 5.76 -0.42 -6.24
N LEU A 29 6.86 0.30 -6.48
CA LEU A 29 7.12 0.96 -7.75
C LEU A 29 7.51 -0.11 -8.78
N ALA A 30 6.73 -0.24 -9.84
CA ALA A 30 6.98 -1.16 -10.94
C ALA A 30 7.74 -0.50 -12.08
N ALA A 31 7.51 0.81 -12.30
CA ALA A 31 8.27 1.63 -13.26
C ALA A 31 8.21 3.11 -12.86
N GLY A 32 9.19 3.88 -13.34
CA GLY A 32 9.42 5.28 -12.96
C GLY A 32 10.38 5.41 -11.78
N GLU A 33 10.58 6.65 -11.32
CA GLU A 33 11.44 6.96 -10.17
C GLU A 33 10.80 8.00 -9.25
N LEU A 34 11.31 8.08 -8.01
CA LEU A 34 10.94 9.13 -7.07
C LEU A 34 12.12 10.12 -6.93
N PRO A 35 11.86 11.42 -6.75
CA PRO A 35 10.54 12.06 -6.71
C PRO A 35 9.89 12.14 -8.11
N VAL A 36 8.56 12.03 -8.19
CA VAL A 36 7.82 12.11 -9.46
C VAL A 36 7.73 13.56 -9.91
N ARG A 37 8.09 13.87 -11.16
CA ARG A 37 8.02 15.24 -11.68
C ARG A 37 6.57 15.68 -11.95
N PRO A 38 6.28 16.99 -12.00
CA PRO A 38 4.96 17.49 -12.37
C PRO A 38 4.47 16.88 -13.70
N GLY A 39 3.25 16.34 -13.71
CA GLY A 39 2.63 15.73 -14.89
C GLY A 39 3.23 14.38 -15.33
N GLU A 40 4.24 13.85 -14.64
CA GLU A 40 4.82 12.55 -14.94
C GLU A 40 3.97 11.42 -14.34
N ALA A 41 4.05 10.24 -14.96
CA ALA A 41 3.38 9.04 -14.50
C ALA A 41 4.37 7.97 -14.03
N ILE A 42 4.01 7.28 -12.96
CA ILE A 42 4.70 6.09 -12.46
C ILE A 42 3.75 4.90 -12.40
N ALA A 43 4.31 3.70 -12.46
CA ALA A 43 3.55 2.46 -12.37
C ALA A 43 3.70 1.84 -10.98
N LEU A 44 2.59 1.42 -10.38
CA LEU A 44 2.55 0.75 -9.09
C LEU A 44 2.06 -0.70 -9.23
N GLU A 45 2.59 -1.57 -8.38
CA GLU A 45 2.20 -2.97 -8.28
C GLU A 45 1.78 -3.31 -6.85
N LEU A 46 0.52 -3.72 -6.69
CA LEU A 46 -0.02 -4.28 -5.47
C LEU A 46 0.20 -5.79 -5.47
N ARG A 47 0.80 -6.31 -4.39
CA ARG A 47 0.88 -7.75 -4.12
C ARG A 47 0.26 -8.08 -2.77
N TYR A 48 -0.60 -9.08 -2.75
CA TYR A 48 -1.19 -9.60 -1.52
C TYR A 48 -1.74 -11.02 -1.75
N ASP A 49 -1.40 -12.00 -0.91
CA ASP A 49 -1.97 -13.36 -0.94
C ASP A 49 -2.22 -13.93 -2.36
N GLY A 50 -1.19 -13.86 -3.21
CA GLY A 50 -1.25 -14.30 -4.62
C GLY A 50 -1.99 -13.36 -5.60
N LEU A 51 -2.69 -12.33 -5.14
CA LEU A 51 -3.12 -11.21 -5.97
C LEU A 51 -1.90 -10.41 -6.44
N ILE A 52 -1.87 -10.12 -7.73
CA ILE A 52 -1.00 -9.12 -8.35
C ILE A 52 -1.90 -8.19 -9.16
N ALA A 53 -1.90 -6.91 -8.81
CA ALA A 53 -2.62 -5.85 -9.51
C ALA A 53 -1.66 -4.72 -9.91
N GLY A 54 -1.91 -4.17 -11.11
CA GLY A 54 -1.03 -3.22 -11.79
C GLY A 54 0.35 -3.75 -12.18
N PRO A 55 1.08 -3.07 -13.08
CA PRO A 55 0.55 -2.13 -14.08
C PRO A 55 -0.27 -2.80 -15.19
N THR A 56 -0.13 -4.11 -15.40
CA THR A 56 -0.81 -4.84 -16.50
C THR A 56 -2.11 -5.50 -16.08
N ARG A 57 -2.34 -5.61 -14.77
CA ARG A 57 -3.48 -6.32 -14.17
C ARG A 57 -4.42 -5.33 -13.50
N CYS A 58 -5.33 -4.75 -14.27
CA CYS A 58 -6.24 -3.68 -13.84
C CYS A 58 -7.42 -4.21 -13.01
N ARG A 59 -7.15 -4.68 -11.79
CA ARG A 59 -8.11 -5.43 -10.94
C ARG A 59 -8.14 -4.95 -9.49
N GLY A 60 -7.57 -3.78 -9.22
CA GLY A 60 -7.50 -3.18 -7.88
C GLY A 60 -8.36 -1.93 -7.78
N PHE A 61 -8.75 -1.61 -6.54
CA PHE A 61 -9.29 -0.30 -6.19
C PHE A 61 -8.14 0.58 -5.72
N TRP A 62 -7.98 1.73 -6.35
CA TRP A 62 -6.84 2.62 -6.17
C TRP A 62 -7.31 3.97 -5.64
N TYR A 63 -6.67 4.44 -4.58
CA TYR A 63 -7.00 5.71 -3.95
C TYR A 63 -5.76 6.60 -3.89
N VAL A 64 -5.93 7.90 -4.07
CA VAL A 64 -4.92 8.92 -3.76
C VAL A 64 -5.50 9.82 -2.69
N ASP A 65 -4.81 9.92 -1.55
CA ASP A 65 -5.23 10.70 -0.38
C ASP A 65 -6.70 10.44 0.03
N GLY A 66 -7.12 9.17 -0.04
CA GLY A 66 -8.47 8.76 0.32
C GLY A 66 -9.51 8.83 -0.79
N VAL A 67 -9.21 9.47 -1.92
CA VAL A 67 -10.13 9.64 -3.05
C VAL A 67 -9.96 8.50 -4.06
N LEU A 68 -11.04 7.79 -4.39
CA LEU A 68 -11.02 6.72 -5.40
C LEU A 68 -10.62 7.31 -6.75
N GLY A 69 -9.53 6.82 -7.33
CA GLY A 69 -8.93 7.34 -8.56
C GLY A 69 -8.17 8.66 -8.41
N GLY A 70 -8.20 9.29 -7.22
CA GLY A 70 -7.58 10.60 -6.97
C GLY A 70 -8.30 11.76 -7.64
N ASP A 71 -7.65 12.92 -7.66
CA ASP A 71 -8.14 14.15 -8.29
C ASP A 71 -7.01 15.02 -8.85
N ALA A 72 -7.35 16.15 -9.46
CA ALA A 72 -6.36 17.02 -10.10
C ALA A 72 -5.41 17.75 -9.11
N THR A 73 -5.72 17.77 -7.81
CA THR A 73 -4.95 18.48 -6.78
C THR A 73 -3.86 17.61 -6.16
N VAL A 74 -4.14 16.31 -6.01
CA VAL A 74 -3.20 15.32 -5.45
C VAL A 74 -2.68 14.33 -6.50
N GLY A 75 -3.15 14.44 -7.74
CA GLY A 75 -2.86 13.50 -8.81
C GLY A 75 -3.90 12.39 -8.91
N THR A 76 -3.89 11.71 -10.05
CA THR A 76 -4.86 10.67 -10.37
C THR A 76 -4.20 9.32 -10.48
N VAL A 77 -4.92 8.25 -10.15
CA VAL A 77 -4.48 6.87 -10.35
C VAL A 77 -5.52 6.10 -11.13
N ASP A 78 -5.10 5.36 -12.16
CA ASP A 78 -6.00 4.52 -12.95
C ASP A 78 -6.27 3.15 -12.28
N THR A 79 -7.22 2.39 -12.82
CA THR A 79 -7.53 1.03 -12.34
C THR A 79 -6.38 0.02 -12.53
N CYS A 80 -5.39 0.37 -13.35
CA CYS A 80 -4.19 -0.39 -13.61
C CYS A 80 -3.04 -0.01 -12.67
N GLY A 81 -3.21 0.94 -11.75
CA GLY A 81 -2.15 1.36 -10.83
C GLY A 81 -1.12 2.31 -11.43
N THR A 82 -1.45 2.98 -12.53
CA THR A 82 -0.65 4.09 -13.04
C THR A 82 -1.05 5.36 -12.30
N TYR A 83 -0.15 5.91 -11.49
CA TYR A 83 -0.34 7.20 -10.83
C TYR A 83 0.27 8.31 -11.70
N THR A 84 -0.47 9.38 -11.94
CA THR A 84 -0.03 10.60 -12.64
C THR A 84 -0.01 11.77 -11.67
N ALA A 85 1.16 12.38 -11.51
CA ALA A 85 1.33 13.54 -10.66
C ALA A 85 0.58 14.75 -11.21
N PRO A 86 0.04 15.63 -10.33
CA PRO A 86 -0.60 16.86 -10.77
C PRO A 86 0.45 17.80 -11.42
N ALA A 87 -0.01 18.70 -12.29
CA ALA A 87 0.86 19.68 -12.95
C ALA A 87 1.42 20.72 -11.96
N THR A 88 0.77 20.90 -10.82
CA THR A 88 1.24 21.73 -9.72
C THR A 88 1.27 20.87 -8.47
N PRO A 89 2.44 20.31 -8.11
CA PRO A 89 2.57 19.42 -6.96
C PRO A 89 2.16 20.11 -5.65
N PRO A 90 1.41 19.43 -4.77
CA PRO A 90 1.27 19.87 -3.39
C PRO A 90 2.64 19.87 -2.69
N ALA A 91 2.76 20.66 -1.63
CA ALA A 91 3.99 20.76 -0.83
C ALA A 91 4.28 19.52 0.03
N ALA A 92 3.40 18.50 0.01
CA ALA A 92 3.48 17.29 0.80
C ALA A 92 3.47 16.06 -0.11
N SER A 93 4.06 14.97 0.36
CA SER A 93 3.92 13.65 -0.25
C SER A 93 2.46 13.23 -0.33
N VAL A 94 2.08 12.54 -1.40
CA VAL A 94 0.73 11.99 -1.56
C VAL A 94 0.69 10.53 -1.12
N PHE A 95 -0.43 10.09 -0.56
CA PHE A 95 -0.62 8.74 -0.07
C PHE A 95 -1.45 7.92 -1.06
N VAL A 96 -0.81 6.95 -1.72
CA VAL A 96 -1.49 6.03 -2.63
C VAL A 96 -1.81 4.74 -1.91
N GLU A 97 -3.07 4.34 -1.95
CA GLU A 97 -3.55 3.07 -1.40
C GLU A 97 -4.15 2.19 -2.50
N ALA A 98 -3.98 0.88 -2.37
CA ALA A 98 -4.56 -0.09 -3.28
C ALA A 98 -5.06 -1.33 -2.56
N GLY A 99 -6.20 -1.88 -2.99
CA GLY A 99 -6.78 -3.09 -2.43
C GLY A 99 -7.55 -3.92 -3.46
N ARG A 100 -7.88 -5.17 -3.10
CA ARG A 100 -8.73 -6.05 -3.93
C ARG A 100 -10.18 -5.57 -3.98
N TYR A 101 -10.66 -5.07 -2.85
CA TYR A 101 -12.02 -4.60 -2.66
C TYR A 101 -11.98 -3.09 -2.40
N GLU A 102 -13.12 -2.42 -2.61
CA GLU A 102 -13.27 -1.04 -2.16
C GLU A 102 -13.02 -0.96 -0.65
N ARG A 103 -12.53 0.18 -0.17
CA ARG A 103 -12.10 0.42 1.23
C ARG A 103 -13.12 -0.06 2.28
N PHE A 104 -14.42 -0.06 1.95
CA PHE A 104 -15.52 -0.49 2.83
C PHE A 104 -16.29 -1.71 2.31
N GLY A 105 -15.77 -2.41 1.29
CA GLY A 105 -16.47 -3.48 0.58
C GLY A 105 -16.24 -4.89 1.12
N CYS A 106 -15.46 -5.06 2.18
CA CYS A 106 -15.08 -6.36 2.76
C CYS A 106 -15.76 -6.58 4.12
N ALA A 107 -16.17 -7.83 4.38
CA ALA A 107 -16.77 -8.24 5.66
C ALA A 107 -15.72 -8.43 6.79
N ASP A 108 -14.47 -8.70 6.41
CA ASP A 108 -13.31 -8.85 7.29
C ASP A 108 -12.27 -7.74 7.02
N CYS A 109 -11.06 -7.87 7.55
CA CYS A 109 -9.97 -6.94 7.26
C CYS A 109 -9.70 -6.89 5.76
N CYS A 110 -10.01 -5.77 5.11
CA CYS A 110 -9.69 -5.55 3.71
C CYS A 110 -8.18 -5.69 3.53
N PRO A 111 -7.71 -6.53 2.61
CA PRO A 111 -6.31 -6.51 2.26
C PRO A 111 -6.03 -5.29 1.40
N TRP A 112 -5.24 -4.37 1.96
CA TRP A 112 -4.79 -3.18 1.28
C TRP A 112 -3.30 -2.98 1.52
N ALA A 113 -2.69 -2.21 0.63
CA ALA A 113 -1.32 -1.74 0.78
C ALA A 113 -1.25 -0.27 0.44
N ALA A 114 -0.28 0.41 1.01
CA ALA A 114 -0.10 1.83 0.85
C ALA A 114 1.33 2.19 0.53
N ARG A 115 1.51 3.35 -0.09
CA ARG A 115 2.81 3.95 -0.34
C ARG A 115 2.70 5.46 -0.39
N HIS A 116 3.65 6.13 0.26
CA HIS A 116 3.89 7.55 0.01
C HIS A 116 4.61 7.72 -1.33
N VAL A 117 4.07 8.58 -2.18
CA VAL A 117 4.68 9.01 -3.43
C VAL A 117 5.18 10.43 -3.22
N GLU A 118 6.51 10.56 -3.23
CA GLU A 118 7.16 11.86 -3.15
C GLU A 118 7.05 12.56 -4.50
N LEU A 119 6.60 13.82 -4.48
CA LEU A 119 6.51 14.65 -5.68
C LEU A 119 7.67 15.64 -5.69
N ALA A 120 8.24 15.87 -6.87
CA ALA A 120 9.28 16.86 -7.01
C ALA A 120 8.69 18.26 -6.73
N ALA A 121 9.46 19.12 -6.07
CA ALA A 121 9.08 20.51 -5.94
C ALA A 121 8.87 21.13 -7.34
N PRO A 122 7.95 22.10 -7.48
CA PRO A 122 7.67 22.78 -8.74
C PRO A 122 8.90 23.51 -9.31
#